data_AF-A0A7S0VAG8-F1
#
_entry.id   AF-A0A7S0VAG8-F1
#
_cell.length_a   1.000
_cell.length_b   1.000
_cell.length_c   1.000
_cell.angle_alpha   90.00
_cell.angle_beta   90.00
_cell.angle_gamma   90.00
#
_symmetry.space_group_name_H-M   'P 1'
#
loop_
_entity.id
_entity.type
_entity.pdbx_description
1 polymer ?
#
loop_
_entity_poly.entity_id
_entity_poly.type
_entity_poly.pdbx_seq_one_letter_code
_entity_poly.pdbx_strand_id
1 'polypeptide(L)'
;SWFGDMQGLEQIGLAAEDGYCYKWPGSPVGRWDIKMEINNGWKDVALGLMRQYTERTNGSYVDDEKTTSLTWHWERCNPDFGTLQGKELQNHLKEMLSHFPVRIIKGKTYVRVRHEGVTKGALVEHVIKHYNTRGGVDFVLGLGDDVADCDMFEVIAAYHRDAQYRVVSSSKTMKEVKVFTCCVGRQPSVAN
;
A
#
# COMPACT_ATOMS: atom_id res chain seq x y z
N SER A 1 -1.26 8.63 -22.47
CA SER A 1 -1.72 8.29 -21.10
C SER A 1 -1.09 6.95 -20.72
N TRP A 2 -0.92 6.62 -19.44
CA TRP A 2 -0.29 5.35 -19.01
C TRP A 2 -1.04 4.10 -19.51
N PHE A 3 -2.34 4.24 -19.81
CA PHE A 3 -3.21 3.15 -20.25
C PHE A 3 -3.72 3.26 -21.70
N GLY A 4 -3.28 4.28 -22.46
CA GLY A 4 -3.62 4.47 -23.88
C GLY A 4 -5.11 4.32 -24.20
N ASP A 5 -5.40 3.60 -25.30
CA ASP A 5 -6.74 3.31 -25.82
C ASP A 5 -7.23 1.91 -25.44
N MET A 6 -6.75 1.35 -24.32
CA MET A 6 -7.11 -0.02 -23.92
C MET A 6 -8.62 -0.13 -23.69
N GLN A 7 -9.30 -0.87 -24.56
CA GLN A 7 -10.73 -1.12 -24.43
C GLN A 7 -11.02 -1.90 -23.15
N GLY A 8 -12.06 -1.49 -22.41
CA GLY A 8 -12.48 -2.17 -21.17
C GLY A 8 -11.85 -1.67 -19.87
N LEU A 9 -10.92 -0.70 -19.90
CA LEU A 9 -10.36 -0.06 -18.69
C LEU A 9 -11.43 0.59 -17.78
N GLU A 10 -12.52 1.02 -18.38
CA GLU A 10 -13.67 1.54 -17.66
C GLU A 10 -14.26 0.48 -16.71
N GLN A 11 -14.20 -0.81 -17.08
CA GLN A 11 -14.72 -1.92 -16.28
C GLN A 11 -13.73 -2.42 -15.21
N ILE A 12 -12.55 -1.79 -15.10
CA ILE A 12 -11.54 -2.15 -14.12
C ILE A 12 -11.51 -1.08 -13.03
N GLY A 13 -11.62 -1.53 -11.79
CA GLY A 13 -11.36 -0.70 -10.61
C GLY A 13 -9.87 -0.41 -10.52
N LEU A 14 -9.50 0.86 -10.38
CA LEU A 14 -8.10 1.26 -10.22
C LEU A 14 -7.89 1.86 -8.84
N ALA A 15 -6.67 1.70 -8.34
CA ALA A 15 -6.21 2.38 -7.15
C ALA A 15 -4.78 2.85 -7.33
N ALA A 16 -4.47 4.00 -6.75
CA ALA A 16 -3.15 4.58 -6.76
C ALA A 16 -2.74 4.99 -5.34
N GLU A 17 -1.44 5.21 -5.16
CA GLU A 17 -0.84 5.56 -3.87
C GLU A 17 -1.26 4.62 -2.72
N ASP A 18 -1.00 3.32 -2.90
CA ASP A 18 -1.36 2.27 -1.93
C ASP A 18 -2.86 2.27 -1.52
N GLY A 19 -3.73 2.78 -2.40
CA GLY A 19 -5.18 2.79 -2.18
C GLY A 19 -5.70 4.05 -1.48
N TYR A 20 -4.91 5.12 -1.43
CA TYR A 20 -5.40 6.44 -1.06
C TYR A 20 -6.48 6.95 -2.01
N CYS A 21 -6.20 6.88 -3.31
CA CYS A 21 -7.15 7.25 -4.36
C CYS A 21 -7.56 6.01 -5.15
N TYR A 22 -8.84 5.91 -5.47
CA TYR A 22 -9.38 4.76 -6.18
C TYR A 22 -10.57 5.16 -7.06
N LYS A 23 -10.88 4.32 -8.04
CA LYS A 23 -12.11 4.41 -8.84
C LYS A 23 -12.76 3.04 -8.93
N TRP A 24 -14.09 3.00 -8.87
CA TRP A 24 -14.85 1.77 -9.07
C TRP A 24 -14.94 1.40 -10.56
N PRO A 25 -15.15 0.11 -10.89
CA PRO A 25 -15.58 -0.31 -12.23
C PRO A 25 -16.79 0.50 -12.71
N GLY A 26 -16.77 0.90 -13.98
CA GLY A 26 -17.79 1.71 -14.63
C GLY A 26 -17.76 3.20 -14.27
N SER A 27 -16.81 3.66 -13.45
CA SER A 27 -16.73 5.09 -13.11
C SER A 27 -16.36 5.95 -14.32
N PRO A 28 -16.93 7.16 -14.46
CA PRO A 28 -16.55 8.10 -15.52
C PRO A 28 -15.05 8.37 -15.55
N VAL A 29 -14.52 8.60 -16.75
CA VAL A 29 -13.11 8.96 -16.95
C VAL A 29 -12.76 10.18 -16.10
N GLY A 30 -11.65 10.11 -15.36
CA GLY A 30 -11.17 11.19 -14.51
C GLY A 30 -11.83 11.28 -13.13
N ARG A 31 -12.88 10.50 -12.84
CA ARG A 31 -13.46 10.44 -11.50
C ARG A 31 -12.66 9.51 -10.59
N TRP A 32 -12.06 10.09 -9.56
CA TRP A 32 -11.37 9.38 -8.49
C TRP A 32 -11.98 9.76 -7.15
N ASP A 33 -12.20 8.76 -6.30
CA ASP A 33 -12.56 8.93 -4.90
C ASP A 33 -11.29 8.92 -4.05
N ILE A 34 -11.29 9.67 -2.95
CA ILE A 34 -10.23 9.65 -1.94
C ILE A 34 -10.73 8.91 -0.69
N LYS A 35 -9.87 8.07 -0.11
CA LYS A 35 -10.23 7.24 1.04
C LYS A 35 -10.39 8.05 2.32
N MET A 36 -9.57 9.09 2.49
CA MET A 36 -9.54 9.94 3.67
C MET A 36 -8.89 11.28 3.36
N GLU A 37 -9.19 12.31 4.16
CA GLU A 37 -8.39 13.54 4.14
C GLU A 37 -7.11 13.33 4.94
N ILE A 38 -6.00 13.88 4.43
CA ILE A 38 -4.69 13.74 5.05
C ILE A 38 -4.10 15.12 5.32
N ASN A 39 -3.66 15.31 6.56
CA ASN A 39 -2.83 16.47 6.91
C ASN A 39 -1.37 16.18 6.56
N ASN A 40 -0.82 16.95 5.65
CA ASN A 40 0.54 16.79 5.14
C ASN A 40 1.61 17.57 5.90
N GLY A 41 1.34 18.09 7.10
CA GLY A 41 2.33 18.81 7.92
C GLY A 41 3.58 17.98 8.26
N TRP A 42 3.49 16.66 8.24
CA TRP A 42 4.63 15.75 8.40
C TRP A 42 5.56 15.74 7.17
N LYS A 43 5.04 16.05 5.96
CA LYS A 43 5.83 15.99 4.72
C LYS A 43 6.94 17.02 4.72
N ASP A 44 6.68 18.24 5.17
CA ASP A 44 7.69 19.30 5.18
C ASP A 44 8.87 18.95 6.10
N VAL A 45 8.57 18.39 7.28
CA VAL A 45 9.57 17.92 8.25
C VAL A 45 10.39 16.77 7.65
N ALA A 46 9.71 15.77 7.11
CA ALA A 46 10.36 14.60 6.52
C ALA A 46 11.20 14.96 5.29
N LEU A 47 10.68 15.81 4.40
CA LEU A 47 11.35 16.26 3.19
C LEU A 47 12.59 17.08 3.52
N GLY A 48 12.51 17.99 4.50
CA GLY A 48 13.67 18.74 4.97
C GLY A 48 14.80 17.83 5.44
N LEU A 49 14.48 16.80 6.22
CA LEU A 49 15.46 15.83 6.69
C LEU A 49 16.01 14.95 5.55
N MET A 50 15.14 14.45 4.66
CA MET A 50 15.56 13.63 3.52
C MET A 50 16.48 14.40 2.57
N ARG A 51 16.24 15.70 2.34
CA ARG A 51 17.10 16.56 1.52
C ARG A 51 18.51 16.70 2.09
N GLN A 52 18.65 16.85 3.41
CA GLN A 52 19.98 16.86 4.07
C GLN A 52 20.73 15.54 3.83
N TYR A 53 20.02 14.41 3.87
CA TYR A 53 20.61 13.11 3.57
C TYR A 53 20.98 12.96 2.10
N THR A 54 20.20 13.55 1.20
CA THR A 54 20.50 13.59 -0.23
C THR A 54 21.78 14.36 -0.54
N GLU A 55 21.95 15.54 0.06
CA GLU A 55 23.15 16.39 -0.12
C GLU A 55 24.45 15.68 0.26
N ARG A 56 24.41 14.84 1.30
CA ARG A 56 25.58 14.10 1.80
C ARG A 56 25.71 12.67 1.24
N THR A 57 24.82 12.24 0.35
CA THR A 57 24.82 10.89 -0.22
C THR A 57 24.72 10.94 -1.74
N ASN A 58 25.88 10.98 -2.41
CA ASN A 58 25.93 11.15 -3.86
C ASN A 58 25.20 10.03 -4.61
N GLY A 59 24.32 10.40 -5.54
CA GLY A 59 23.48 9.48 -6.32
C GLY A 59 22.16 9.11 -5.65
N SER A 60 21.89 9.58 -4.43
CA SER A 60 20.58 9.44 -3.79
C SER A 60 19.61 10.53 -4.26
N TYR A 61 18.32 10.31 -4.04
CA TYR A 61 17.28 11.29 -4.36
C TYR A 61 16.03 11.09 -3.49
N VAL A 62 15.14 12.08 -3.49
CA VAL A 62 13.82 12.00 -2.86
C VAL A 62 12.75 11.94 -3.94
N ASP A 63 11.83 10.99 -3.84
CA ASP A 63 10.54 10.97 -4.55
C ASP A 63 9.49 11.62 -3.64
N ASP A 64 9.08 12.84 -3.99
CA ASP A 64 8.11 13.66 -3.27
C ASP A 64 6.79 13.91 -4.01
N GLU A 65 6.62 13.30 -5.19
CA GLU A 65 5.46 13.45 -6.07
C GLU A 65 4.17 12.86 -5.50
N LYS A 66 4.27 11.83 -4.63
CA LYS A 66 3.11 11.16 -4.04
C LYS A 66 2.50 12.00 -2.94
N THR A 67 1.18 12.09 -2.90
CA THR A 67 0.45 12.85 -1.86
C THR A 67 0.67 12.24 -0.47
N THR A 68 0.64 10.91 -0.37
CA THR A 68 0.54 10.18 0.91
C THR A 68 1.86 9.60 1.41
N SER A 69 2.94 9.77 0.66
CA SER A 69 4.24 9.20 0.99
C SER A 69 5.40 10.06 0.48
N LEU A 70 6.53 9.95 1.13
CA LEU A 70 7.83 10.44 0.66
C LEU A 70 8.81 9.27 0.69
N THR A 71 9.61 9.10 -0.36
CA THR A 71 10.60 8.01 -0.40
C THR A 71 11.99 8.56 -0.72
N TRP A 72 12.95 8.29 0.15
CA TRP A 72 14.36 8.52 -0.12
C TRP A 72 15.01 7.26 -0.68
N HIS A 73 15.73 7.40 -1.78
CA HIS A 73 16.27 6.33 -2.61
C HIS A 73 17.80 6.38 -2.65
N TRP A 74 18.45 5.22 -2.58
CA TRP A 74 19.91 5.11 -2.69
C TRP A 74 20.39 3.98 -3.60
N GLU A 75 19.54 3.43 -4.47
CA GLU A 75 19.94 2.31 -5.35
C GLU A 75 21.11 2.63 -6.29
N ARG A 76 21.40 3.91 -6.55
CA ARG A 76 22.53 4.36 -7.38
C ARG A 76 23.76 4.79 -6.56
N CYS A 77 23.70 4.68 -5.25
CA CYS A 77 24.79 5.02 -4.34
C CYS A 77 25.76 3.84 -4.16
N ASN A 78 26.91 4.10 -3.54
CA ASN A 78 27.71 3.02 -2.97
C ASN A 78 26.82 2.20 -1.99
N PRO A 79 26.70 0.86 -2.14
CA PRO A 79 25.75 0.06 -1.37
C PRO A 79 25.95 0.12 0.15
N ASP A 80 27.20 0.08 0.61
CA ASP A 80 27.52 0.07 2.04
C ASP A 80 27.23 1.45 2.65
N PHE A 81 27.69 2.50 1.99
CA PHE A 81 27.44 3.88 2.42
C PHE A 81 25.95 4.23 2.38
N GLY A 82 25.24 3.89 1.31
CA GLY A 82 23.80 4.12 1.19
C GLY A 82 23.00 3.36 2.25
N THR A 83 23.40 2.12 2.58
CA THR A 83 22.76 1.33 3.64
C THR A 83 22.96 1.92 5.02
N LEU A 84 24.17 2.46 5.30
CA LEU A 84 24.48 3.18 6.53
C LEU A 84 23.61 4.43 6.65
N GLN A 85 23.63 5.28 5.61
CA GLN A 85 22.85 6.52 5.53
C GLN A 85 21.35 6.26 5.67
N GLY A 86 20.81 5.23 5.01
CA GLY A 86 19.40 4.86 5.12
C GLY A 86 19.01 4.38 6.52
N LYS A 87 19.92 3.72 7.25
CA LYS A 87 19.67 3.32 8.64
C LYS A 87 19.64 4.53 9.58
N GLU A 88 20.57 5.46 9.42
CA GLU A 88 20.58 6.71 10.19
C GLU A 88 19.32 7.55 9.90
N LEU A 89 18.97 7.72 8.62
CA LEU A 89 17.79 8.46 8.20
C LEU A 89 16.51 7.88 8.81
N GLN A 90 16.37 6.55 8.78
CA GLN A 90 15.23 5.87 9.40
C GLN A 90 15.10 6.21 10.89
N ASN A 91 16.22 6.19 11.63
CA ASN A 91 16.20 6.47 13.06
C ASN A 91 15.82 7.94 13.33
N HIS A 92 16.41 8.88 12.60
CA HIS A 92 16.09 10.31 12.75
C HIS A 92 14.63 10.60 12.39
N LEU A 93 14.10 9.99 11.32
CA LEU A 93 12.69 10.13 10.96
C LEU A 93 11.75 9.58 12.04
N LYS A 94 12.08 8.45 12.66
CA LYS A 94 11.27 7.89 13.76
C LYS A 94 11.20 8.82 14.97
N GLU A 95 12.29 9.48 15.29
CA GLU A 95 12.35 10.45 16.38
C GLU A 95 11.54 11.71 16.04
N MET A 96 11.86 12.34 14.91
CA MET A 96 11.24 13.60 14.48
C MET A 96 9.75 13.48 14.18
N LEU A 97 9.30 12.33 13.69
CA LEU A 97 7.92 12.12 13.25
C LEU A 97 7.06 11.33 14.25
N SER A 98 7.57 11.09 15.46
CA SER A 98 6.92 10.26 16.49
C SER A 98 5.50 10.71 16.87
N HIS A 99 5.16 11.98 16.69
CA HIS A 99 3.84 12.55 16.98
C HIS A 99 2.91 12.66 15.76
N PHE A 100 3.39 12.34 14.57
CA PHE A 100 2.60 12.38 13.34
C PHE A 100 2.00 11.00 13.03
N PRO A 101 0.84 10.94 12.35
CA PRO A 101 0.20 9.69 11.95
C PRO A 101 0.90 9.08 10.73
N VAL A 102 2.18 8.71 10.87
CA VAL A 102 3.01 8.19 9.78
C VAL A 102 3.78 6.94 10.18
N ARG A 103 4.09 6.10 9.19
CA ARG A 103 4.99 4.96 9.33
C ARG A 103 6.26 5.14 8.52
N ILE A 104 7.37 4.80 9.15
CA ILE A 104 8.70 4.81 8.54
C ILE A 104 9.09 3.38 8.18
N ILE A 105 9.21 3.10 6.89
CA ILE A 105 9.51 1.78 6.33
C ILE A 105 10.88 1.84 5.65
N LYS A 106 11.79 0.95 6.05
CA LYS A 106 13.07 0.77 5.36
C LYS A 106 12.96 -0.44 4.43
N GLY A 107 13.08 -0.19 3.14
CA GLY A 107 13.24 -1.21 2.12
C GLY A 107 14.71 -1.56 1.89
N LYS A 108 14.98 -2.27 0.78
CA LYS A 108 16.33 -2.70 0.41
C LYS A 108 17.27 -1.53 0.10
N THR A 109 16.77 -0.58 -0.69
CA THR A 109 17.53 0.59 -1.16
C THR A 109 16.72 1.89 -1.02
N TYR A 110 15.75 1.90 -0.11
CA TYR A 110 14.91 3.07 0.14
C TYR A 110 14.45 3.18 1.60
N VAL A 111 14.14 4.41 2.03
CA VAL A 111 13.40 4.70 3.26
C VAL A 111 12.16 5.49 2.86
N ARG A 112 10.99 4.94 3.18
CA ARG A 112 9.69 5.55 2.88
C ARG A 112 9.03 6.01 4.17
N VAL A 113 8.50 7.22 4.15
CA VAL A 113 7.52 7.71 5.13
C VAL A 113 6.16 7.67 4.43
N ARG A 114 5.16 7.04 5.02
CA ARG A 114 3.78 7.03 4.50
C ARG A 114 2.78 7.35 5.61
N HIS A 115 1.65 7.93 5.25
CA HIS A 115 0.55 8.17 6.19
C HIS A 115 -0.02 6.85 6.72
N GLU A 116 -0.40 6.83 8.00
CA GLU A 116 -1.07 5.69 8.61
C GLU A 116 -2.50 5.50 8.05
N GLY A 117 -2.92 4.25 7.85
CA GLY A 117 -4.23 3.94 7.27
C GLY A 117 -4.29 3.99 5.73
N VAL A 118 -3.24 4.50 5.07
CA VAL A 118 -3.06 4.38 3.62
C VAL A 118 -2.25 3.12 3.32
N THR A 119 -2.95 2.01 3.14
CA THR A 119 -2.36 0.71 2.81
C THR A 119 -3.21 -0.04 1.78
N LYS A 120 -2.56 -0.92 1.00
CA LYS A 120 -3.25 -1.81 0.05
C LYS A 120 -4.29 -2.66 0.77
N GLY A 121 -3.97 -3.15 1.98
CA GLY A 121 -4.91 -3.86 2.85
C GLY A 121 -6.15 -3.05 3.21
N ALA A 122 -5.98 -1.78 3.60
CA ALA A 122 -7.12 -0.94 3.95
C ALA A 122 -8.05 -0.73 2.75
N LEU A 123 -7.51 -0.59 1.53
CA LEU A 123 -8.34 -0.53 0.32
C LEU A 123 -9.05 -1.86 0.06
N VAL A 124 -8.36 -2.99 0.15
CA VAL A 124 -8.95 -4.31 -0.06
C VAL A 124 -10.09 -4.56 0.92
N GLU A 125 -9.93 -4.18 2.18
CA GLU A 125 -11.00 -4.24 3.18
C GLU A 125 -12.22 -3.39 2.76
N HIS A 126 -11.97 -2.18 2.25
CA HIS A 126 -13.02 -1.29 1.74
C HIS A 126 -13.77 -1.91 0.55
N VAL A 127 -13.04 -2.52 -0.39
CA VAL A 127 -13.61 -3.23 -1.55
C VAL A 127 -14.45 -4.42 -1.10
N ILE A 128 -13.94 -5.25 -0.20
CA ILE A 128 -14.66 -6.42 0.34
C ILE A 128 -15.95 -5.98 1.03
N LYS A 129 -15.90 -4.95 1.89
CA LYS A 129 -17.09 -4.39 2.54
C LYS A 129 -18.13 -3.90 1.52
N HIS A 130 -17.67 -3.22 0.47
CA HIS A 130 -18.52 -2.72 -0.62
C HIS A 130 -19.25 -3.81 -1.39
N TYR A 131 -18.63 -4.97 -1.63
CA TYR A 131 -19.28 -6.10 -2.30
C TYR A 131 -20.10 -6.99 -1.35
N ASN A 132 -19.72 -7.07 -0.07
CA ASN A 132 -20.50 -7.78 0.94
C ASN A 132 -21.91 -7.21 1.13
N THR A 133 -22.09 -5.89 0.97
CA THR A 133 -23.44 -5.28 1.00
C THR A 133 -24.25 -5.54 -0.27
N ARG A 134 -23.66 -6.13 -1.32
CA ARG A 134 -24.28 -6.39 -2.62
C ARG A 134 -24.32 -7.87 -3.01
N GLY A 135 -24.42 -8.74 -2.01
CA GLY A 135 -24.55 -10.18 -2.22
C GLY A 135 -23.29 -10.98 -1.92
N GLY A 136 -22.19 -10.33 -1.53
CA GLY A 136 -20.95 -11.01 -1.16
C GLY A 136 -20.02 -11.29 -2.33
N VAL A 137 -18.84 -11.81 -2.00
CA VAL A 137 -17.89 -12.37 -2.96
C VAL A 137 -17.76 -13.87 -2.68
N ASP A 138 -17.70 -14.69 -3.73
CA ASP A 138 -17.48 -16.14 -3.64
C ASP A 138 -16.08 -16.57 -4.08
N PHE A 139 -15.30 -15.64 -4.64
CA PHE A 139 -13.92 -15.83 -5.06
C PHE A 139 -13.07 -14.59 -4.81
N VAL A 140 -11.87 -14.78 -4.25
CA VAL A 140 -10.86 -13.73 -4.07
C VAL A 140 -9.50 -14.26 -4.51
N LEU A 141 -8.83 -13.54 -5.40
CA LEU A 141 -7.46 -13.77 -5.81
C LEU A 141 -6.62 -12.53 -5.51
N GLY A 142 -5.63 -12.65 -4.61
CA GLY A 142 -4.67 -11.61 -4.31
C GLY A 142 -3.30 -11.92 -4.92
N LEU A 143 -2.75 -11.01 -5.72
CA LEU A 143 -1.42 -11.14 -6.31
C LEU A 143 -0.58 -9.91 -5.94
N GLY A 144 0.68 -10.09 -5.56
CA GLY A 144 1.60 -9.02 -5.18
C GLY A 144 3.04 -9.51 -5.14
N ASP A 145 4.00 -8.60 -4.97
CA ASP A 145 5.44 -8.89 -5.09
C ASP A 145 6.32 -8.19 -4.04
N ASP A 146 5.80 -7.17 -3.35
CA ASP A 146 6.55 -6.38 -2.37
C ASP A 146 5.98 -6.56 -0.95
N VAL A 147 6.74 -6.13 0.06
CA VAL A 147 6.33 -6.10 1.46
C VAL A 147 5.06 -5.27 1.67
N ALA A 148 4.81 -4.26 0.81
CA ALA A 148 3.57 -3.49 0.84
C ALA A 148 2.32 -4.33 0.50
N ASP A 149 2.48 -5.47 -0.19
CA ASP A 149 1.37 -6.39 -0.50
C ASP A 149 1.00 -7.29 0.67
N CYS A 150 1.87 -7.43 1.68
CA CYS A 150 1.55 -8.16 2.91
C CYS A 150 0.30 -7.60 3.59
N ASP A 151 0.14 -6.27 3.61
CA ASP A 151 -1.05 -5.60 4.15
C ASP A 151 -2.34 -6.11 3.46
N MET A 152 -2.29 -6.35 2.14
CA MET A 152 -3.41 -6.93 1.38
C MET A 152 -3.65 -8.39 1.73
N PHE A 153 -2.59 -9.21 1.77
CA PHE A 153 -2.73 -10.63 2.04
C PHE A 153 -3.27 -10.91 3.45
N GLU A 154 -2.86 -10.13 4.44
CA GLU A 154 -3.36 -10.23 5.81
C GLU A 154 -4.87 -9.99 5.88
N VAL A 155 -5.37 -8.97 5.18
CA VAL A 155 -6.81 -8.66 5.11
C VAL A 155 -7.58 -9.77 4.39
N ILE A 156 -7.05 -10.28 3.28
CA ILE A 156 -7.67 -11.38 2.52
C ILE A 156 -7.76 -12.64 3.39
N ALA A 157 -6.69 -12.98 4.12
CA ALA A 157 -6.65 -14.13 5.02
C ALA A 157 -7.62 -13.97 6.21
N ALA A 158 -7.71 -12.77 6.79
CA ALA A 158 -8.68 -12.47 7.83
C ALA A 158 -10.12 -12.64 7.33
N TYR A 159 -10.43 -12.09 6.15
CA TYR A 159 -11.73 -12.22 5.52
C TYR A 159 -12.12 -13.69 5.27
N HIS A 160 -11.17 -14.52 4.79
CA HIS A 160 -11.40 -15.94 4.59
C HIS A 160 -11.79 -16.65 5.90
N ARG A 161 -11.05 -16.39 7.00
CA ARG A 161 -11.37 -16.97 8.32
C ARG A 161 -12.76 -16.56 8.81
N ASP A 162 -13.10 -15.29 8.67
CA ASP A 162 -14.41 -14.76 9.10
C ASP A 162 -15.56 -15.36 8.27
N ALA A 163 -15.36 -15.50 6.95
CA ALA A 163 -16.33 -16.14 6.07
C ALA A 163 -16.56 -17.62 6.46
N GLN A 164 -15.48 -18.36 6.77
CA GLN A 164 -15.59 -19.75 7.23
C GLN A 164 -16.32 -19.87 8.58
N TYR A 165 -16.06 -18.99 9.55
CA TYR A 165 -16.75 -19.00 10.84
C TYR A 165 -18.27 -18.74 10.72
N ARG A 166 -18.67 -17.87 9.78
CA ARG A 166 -20.09 -17.59 9.50
C ARG A 166 -20.83 -18.78 8.89
N VAL A 167 -20.14 -19.64 8.13
CA VAL A 167 -20.71 -20.87 7.57
C VAL A 167 -20.98 -21.89 8.69
N VAL A 168 -20.07 -22.03 9.65
CA VAL A 168 -20.19 -23.01 10.75
C VAL A 168 -21.33 -22.67 11.74
N SER A 169 -21.64 -21.37 11.89
CA SER A 169 -22.60 -20.89 12.90
C SER A 169 -24.06 -20.76 12.40
N SER A 170 -24.32 -20.82 11.10
CA SER A 170 -25.66 -20.68 10.52
C SER A 170 -26.10 -21.95 9.77
N SER A 171 -27.23 -22.55 10.16
CA SER A 171 -27.83 -23.73 9.46
C SER A 171 -28.33 -23.45 8.02
N LYS A 172 -28.00 -22.30 7.43
CA LYS A 172 -28.27 -21.99 6.02
C LYS A 172 -26.97 -22.17 5.24
N THR A 173 -27.06 -22.90 4.12
CA THR A 173 -25.99 -23.14 3.15
C THR A 173 -25.45 -21.81 2.62
N MET A 174 -24.49 -21.21 3.32
CA MET A 174 -23.73 -20.07 2.82
C MET A 174 -22.71 -20.58 1.81
N LYS A 175 -22.58 -19.88 0.68
CA LYS A 175 -21.58 -20.19 -0.34
C LYS A 175 -20.18 -20.11 0.26
N GLU A 176 -19.39 -21.16 0.06
CA GLU A 176 -17.97 -21.17 0.40
C GLU A 176 -17.24 -20.09 -0.39
N VAL A 177 -16.44 -19.28 0.29
CA VAL A 177 -15.60 -18.25 -0.35
C VAL A 177 -14.23 -18.85 -0.64
N LYS A 178 -13.88 -18.97 -1.93
CA LYS A 178 -12.58 -19.49 -2.34
C LYS A 178 -11.55 -18.37 -2.35
N VAL A 179 -10.45 -18.54 -1.62
CA VAL A 179 -9.42 -17.52 -1.46
C VAL A 179 -8.05 -18.07 -1.84
N PHE A 180 -7.35 -17.33 -2.69
CA PHE A 180 -5.99 -17.64 -3.13
C PHE A 180 -5.14 -16.37 -3.03
N THR A 181 -3.94 -16.48 -2.45
CA THR A 181 -2.97 -15.39 -2.42
C THR A 181 -1.64 -15.87 -2.97
N CYS A 182 -0.97 -15.06 -3.78
CA CYS A 182 0.33 -15.44 -4.33
C CYS A 182 1.28 -14.23 -4.30
N CYS A 183 2.46 -14.47 -3.76
CA CYS A 183 3.60 -13.56 -3.88
C CYS A 183 4.39 -13.95 -5.13
N VAL A 184 4.45 -13.07 -6.11
CA VAL A 184 5.22 -13.27 -7.34
C VAL A 184 6.64 -12.80 -7.11
N GLY A 185 7.62 -13.71 -7.17
CA GLY A 185 9.03 -13.38 -6.98
C GLY A 185 9.58 -13.76 -5.60
N ARG A 186 10.21 -12.82 -4.88
CA ARG A 186 10.83 -13.07 -3.56
C ARG A 186 9.74 -13.30 -2.52
N GLN A 187 9.72 -14.48 -1.89
CA GLN A 187 8.83 -14.80 -0.75
C GLN A 187 8.85 -13.72 0.34
N PRO A 188 7.75 -12.98 0.57
CA PRO A 188 7.38 -12.51 1.89
C PRO A 188 6.58 -13.63 2.58
N SER A 189 6.77 -13.77 3.89
CA SER A 189 6.39 -14.94 4.72
C SER A 189 4.90 -15.25 4.89
N VAL A 190 4.00 -14.68 4.07
CA VAL A 190 2.54 -14.63 4.36
C VAL A 190 1.61 -15.04 3.20
N ALA A 191 2.14 -15.40 2.02
CA ALA A 191 1.32 -15.96 0.94
C ALA A 191 1.17 -17.48 1.07
N ASN A 192 -0.04 -18.00 0.80
CA ASN A 192 -0.41 -19.41 0.95
C ASN A 192 -0.69 -20.07 -0.40
#